data_AF-A0A967SX28-F1
#
_entry.id   AF-A0A967SX28-F1
#
_cell.length_a   1.000
_cell.length_b   1.000
_cell.length_c   1.000
_cell.angle_alpha   90.00
_cell.angle_beta   90.00
_cell.angle_gamma   90.00
#
_symmetry.space_group_name_H-M   'P 1'
#
loop_
_entity.id
_entity.type
_entity.pdbx_description
1 polymer ?
#
loop_
_entity_poly.entity_id
_entity_poly.type
_entity_poly.pdbx_seq_one_letter_code
_entity_poly.pdbx_strand_id
1 'polypeptide(L)' 'MRTEFITTLSHELRTPLTAVQGFLHLINEGAAQGRSLDIAMDSVNRNVDKMVRLTNNLLILYEMQLTEPT' A
#
# COMPACT_ATOMS: atom_id res chain seq x y z
N MET A 1 -2.60 -19.89 9.81
CA MET A 1 -3.22 -19.49 8.53
C MET A 1 -3.81 -18.08 8.54
N ARG A 2 -5.01 -17.80 9.08
CA ARG A 2 -5.59 -16.43 9.04
C ARG A 2 -4.70 -15.35 9.68
N THR A 3 -4.15 -15.61 10.87
CA THR A 3 -3.30 -14.66 11.58
C THR A 3 -1.96 -14.42 10.86
N GLU A 4 -1.31 -15.48 10.35
CA GLU A 4 -0.07 -15.34 9.56
C GLU A 4 -0.30 -14.52 8.29
N PHE A 5 -1.42 -14.74 7.60
CA PHE A 5 -1.79 -13.97 6.43
C PHE A 5 -1.99 -12.48 6.74
N ILE A 6 -2.74 -12.16 7.81
CA ILE A 6 -2.94 -10.77 8.26
C ILE A 6 -1.60 -10.13 8.64
N THR A 7 -0.72 -10.87 9.31
CA THR A 7 0.64 -10.41 9.64
C THR A 7 1.45 -10.09 8.40
N THR A 8 1.48 -11.00 7.41
CA THR A 8 2.18 -10.78 6.14
C THR A 8 1.66 -9.56 5.40
N LEU A 9 0.32 -9.44 5.23
CA LEU A 9 -0.27 -8.26 4.60
C LEU A 9 0.06 -6.96 5.35
N SER A 10 0.08 -7.00 6.68
CA SER A 10 0.43 -5.83 7.49
C SER A 10 1.88 -5.38 7.24
N HIS A 11 2.80 -6.33 7.07
CA HIS A 11 4.18 -6.03 6.68
C HIS A 11 4.26 -5.51 5.25
N GLU A 12 3.54 -6.12 4.31
CA GLU A 12 3.53 -5.70 2.92
C GLU A 12 2.87 -4.34 2.70
N LEU A 13 1.90 -3.95 3.53
CA LEU A 13 1.28 -2.62 3.54
C LEU A 13 2.21 -1.55 4.11
N ARG A 14 3.07 -1.90 5.09
CA ARG A 14 3.99 -0.95 5.71
C ARG A 14 4.97 -0.37 4.70
N THR A 15 5.49 -1.19 3.79
CA THR A 15 6.46 -0.76 2.77
C THR A 15 5.93 0.36 1.85
N PRO A 16 4.81 0.20 1.12
CA PRO A 16 4.27 1.28 0.29
C PRO A 16 3.85 2.48 1.15
N LEU A 17 3.46 2.28 2.42
CA LEU A 17 3.05 3.38 3.31
C LEU A 17 4.24 4.27 3.66
N THR A 18 5.34 3.65 4.08
CA THR A 18 6.59 4.36 4.34
C THR A 18 7.10 5.08 3.09
N ALA A 19 6.97 4.45 1.90
CA ALA A 19 7.35 5.10 0.65
C ALA A 19 6.49 6.35 0.36
N VAL A 20 5.17 6.26 0.50
CA VAL A 20 4.26 7.41 0.34
C VAL A 20 4.59 8.52 1.33
N GLN A 21 4.80 8.20 2.60
CA GLN A 21 5.18 9.19 3.62
C GLN A 21 6.49 9.91 3.26
N GLY A 22 7.51 9.18 2.78
CA GLY A 22 8.78 9.76 2.35
C GLY A 22 8.62 10.72 1.18
N PHE A 23 7.89 10.35 0.14
CA PHE A 23 7.65 11.23 -1.00
C PHE A 23 6.82 12.47 -0.62
N LEU A 24 5.77 12.30 0.18
CA LEU A 24 4.96 13.43 0.66
C LEU A 24 5.78 14.39 1.53
N HIS A 25 6.70 13.87 2.34
CA HIS A 25 7.63 14.69 3.12
C HIS A 25 8.54 15.51 2.20
N LEU A 26 9.17 14.89 1.19
CA LEU A 26 10.00 15.61 0.20
C LEU A 26 9.22 16.69 -0.56
N ILE A 27 7.94 16.43 -0.88
CA ILE A 27 7.07 17.40 -1.53
C ILE A 27 6.75 18.56 -0.59
N ASN A 28 6.37 18.27 0.66
CA ASN A 28 5.99 19.30 1.64
C ASN A 28 7.17 20.20 2.06
N GLU A 29 8.39 19.65 2.11
CA GLU A 29 9.60 20.43 2.39
C GLU A 29 10.08 21.26 1.18
N GLY A 30 9.41 21.12 0.02
CA GLY A 30 9.84 21.75 -1.23
C GLY A 30 11.13 21.16 -1.80
N ALA A 31 11.55 19.99 -1.32
CA ALA A 31 12.74 19.28 -1.81
C ALA A 31 12.50 18.61 -3.17
N ALA A 32 11.24 18.31 -3.51
CA ALA A 32 10.83 17.84 -4.84
C ALA A 32 10.21 18.98 -5.67
N GLN A 33 10.84 19.30 -6.81
CA GLN A 33 10.43 20.38 -7.73
C GLN A 33 10.57 19.97 -9.20
N GLY A 34 9.77 20.60 -10.08
CA GLY A 34 9.77 20.31 -11.52
C GLY A 34 9.63 18.82 -11.80
N ARG A 35 10.53 18.25 -12.63
CA ARG A 35 10.52 16.81 -12.96
C ARG A 35 10.60 15.89 -11.74
N SER A 36 11.28 16.30 -10.65
CA SER A 36 11.36 15.46 -9.45
C SER A 36 10.03 15.41 -8.67
N LEU A 37 9.21 16.46 -8.74
CA LEU A 37 7.85 16.46 -8.21
C LEU A 37 6.97 15.47 -8.99
N ASP A 38 7.06 15.46 -10.32
CA ASP A 38 6.31 14.52 -11.15
C ASP A 38 6.64 13.06 -10.79
N ILE A 39 7.93 12.75 -10.63
CA ILE A 39 8.41 11.42 -10.24
C ILE A 39 7.93 11.04 -8.82
N ALA A 40 7.95 11.99 -7.89
CA ALA A 40 7.48 11.76 -6.53
C ALA A 40 5.96 11.48 -6.51
N MET A 41 5.17 12.26 -7.23
CA MET A 41 3.72 12.09 -7.35
C MET A 41 3.34 10.77 -8.03
N ASP A 42 4.02 10.40 -9.10
CA ASP A 42 3.85 9.10 -9.77
C ASP A 42 4.22 7.94 -8.83
N SER A 43 5.27 8.11 -8.03
CA SER A 43 5.63 7.13 -7.00
C SER A 43 4.59 7.02 -5.88
N VAL A 44 3.99 8.13 -5.45
CA VAL A 44 2.87 8.12 -4.50
C VAL A 44 1.69 7.33 -5.07
N ASN A 45 1.25 7.66 -6.29
CA ASN A 45 0.12 7.00 -6.95
C ASN A 45 0.34 5.48 -7.05
N ARG A 46 1.49 5.05 -7.56
CA ARG A 46 1.80 3.61 -7.65
C ARG A 46 1.75 2.89 -6.31
N ASN A 47 2.20 3.52 -5.24
CA ASN A 47 2.21 2.90 -3.91
C ASN A 47 0.80 2.88 -3.29
N VAL A 48 -0.01 3.92 -3.51
CA VAL A 48 -1.44 3.90 -3.15
C VAL A 48 -2.15 2.76 -3.88
N ASP A 49 -1.94 2.60 -5.18
CA ASP A 49 -2.52 1.50 -5.95
C ASP A 49 -2.11 0.12 -5.43
N LYS A 50 -0.86 -0.03 -4.97
CA LYS A 50 -0.41 -1.26 -4.30
C LYS A 50 -1.18 -1.53 -3.01
N MET A 51 -1.39 -0.51 -2.18
CA MET A 51 -2.19 -0.66 -0.95
C MET A 51 -3.63 -1.05 -1.26
N VAL A 52 -4.25 -0.43 -2.27
CA VAL A 52 -5.61 -0.76 -2.71
C VAL A 52 -5.67 -2.24 -3.14
N ARG A 53 -4.69 -2.73 -3.91
CA ARG A 53 -4.64 -4.16 -4.27
C ARG A 53 -4.49 -5.07 -3.05
N LEU A 54 -3.62 -4.73 -2.10
CA LEU A 54 -3.42 -5.52 -0.88
C LEU A 54 -4.69 -5.58 -0.01
N THR A 55 -5.41 -4.46 0.11
CA THR A 55 -6.69 -4.41 0.85
C THR A 55 -7.80 -5.17 0.13
N ASN A 56 -7.87 -5.13 -1.20
CA ASN A 56 -8.81 -5.95 -1.97
C ASN A 56 -8.51 -7.45 -1.83
N ASN A 57 -7.23 -7.84 -1.80
CA ASN A 57 -6.86 -9.24 -1.56
C ASN A 57 -7.32 -9.74 -0.18
N LEU A 58 -7.27 -8.87 0.83
CA LEU A 58 -7.80 -9.19 2.16
C LEU A 58 -9.31 -9.44 2.12
N LEU A 59 -10.06 -8.61 1.38
CA LEU A 59 -11.51 -8.75 1.25
C LEU A 59 -11.87 -10.08 0.57
N ILE A 60 -11.26 -10.38 -0.57
CA ILE A 60 -11.51 -11.62 -1.33
C ILE A 60 -11.25 -12.85 -0.47
N LEU A 61 -10.17 -12.86 0.32
CA LEU A 61 -9.85 -14.00 1.18
C LEU A 61 -10.82 -14.16 2.35
N TYR A 62 -11.34 -13.06 2.88
CA TYR A 62 -12.40 -13.11 3.89
C TYR A 62 -13.68 -13.72 3.30
N GLU A 63 -14.05 -13.33 2.08
CA GLU A 63 -15.22 -13.87 1.37
C GLU A 63 -15.05 -15.37 1.07
N MET A 64 -13.87 -15.80 0.62
CA MET A 64 -13.59 -17.22 0.34
C MET A 64 -13.69 -18.11 1.59
N GLN A 65 -13.21 -17.63 2.74
CA GLN A 65 -13.29 -18.37 4.02
C GLN A 65 -14.72 -18.55 4.52
N LEU A 66 -15.67 -17.72 4.07
CA LEU A 66 -17.10 -17.87 4.41
C LEU A 66 -17.83 -18.89 3.54
N THR A 67 -17.23 -19.32 2.43
CA THR A 67 -17.83 -20.27 1.47
C THR A 67 -17.35 -21.71 1.59
N GLU A 68 -16.36 -22.00 2.44
CA GLU A 68 -15.95 -23.38 2.73
C GLU A 68 -16.80 -23.95 3.90
N PRO A 69 -17.58 -25.03 3.69
CA PRO A 69 -18.29 -25.67 4.80
C PRO A 69 -17.30 -26.35 5.74
N THR A 70 -17.44 -26.06 7.03
CA THR A 70 -16.68 -26.64 8.15
C THR A 70 -16.78 -28.15 8.24
#